data_AF-A0A4P1R9S3-F1
#
_entry.id   AF-A0A4P1R9S3-F1
#
_cell.length_a   1.000
_cell.length_b   1.000
_cell.length_c   1.000
_cell.angle_alpha   90.00
_cell.angle_beta   90.00
_cell.angle_gamma   90.00
#
_symmetry.space_group_name_H-M   'P 1'
#
loop_
_entity.id
_entity.type
_entity.pdbx_description
1 polymer ?
#
loop_
_entity_poly.entity_id
_entity_poly.type
_entity_poly.pdbx_seq_one_letter_code
_entity_poly.pdbx_strand_id
1 'polypeptide(L)'
;MDNIYLTSTNPPETYKAYLRQFQHDFKLFLKSRSEELVPGGAIFLTFVGRKNTPEIRTVFGLLGMSLNDMVLENLIEGAKLEFFNMPLYSPTAEEAKAVIEEEGSFTIQRLESMMLGWDANINEDELDENSRCEFIAKTFRAITETLLKARFGEDIMDELYLRLKNKLIQMLMKGEKLESPNLVISLVKKSYKDANGNGATQVL
;
A
#
# COMPACT_ATOMS: atom_id res chain seq x y z
N MET A 1 8.54 -20.68 2.67
CA MET A 1 7.66 -20.38 1.54
C MET A 1 7.83 -18.92 1.25
N ASP A 2 8.26 -18.60 0.04
CA ASP A 2 8.55 -17.24 -0.37
C ASP A 2 7.25 -16.49 -0.64
N ASN A 3 7.15 -15.25 -0.18
CA ASN A 3 5.99 -14.41 -0.44
C ASN A 3 6.38 -13.30 -1.40
N ILE A 4 5.45 -12.92 -2.28
CA ILE A 4 5.63 -11.83 -3.24
C ILE A 4 5.65 -10.45 -2.57
N TYR A 5 5.30 -10.38 -1.29
CA TYR A 5 5.28 -9.14 -0.53
C TYR A 5 5.70 -9.37 0.93
N LEU A 6 5.96 -8.27 1.65
CA LEU A 6 6.36 -8.28 3.05
C LEU A 6 5.32 -8.97 3.94
N THR A 7 5.79 -9.95 4.70
CA THR A 7 5.07 -10.74 5.70
C THR A 7 5.95 -10.93 6.92
N SER A 8 5.34 -11.24 8.06
CA SER A 8 6.06 -11.41 9.34
C SER A 8 7.16 -12.47 9.31
N THR A 9 7.16 -13.36 8.32
CA THR A 9 8.17 -14.39 8.12
C THR A 9 9.38 -13.93 7.30
N ASN A 10 9.33 -12.74 6.70
CA ASN A 10 10.45 -12.20 5.93
C ASN A 10 11.62 -11.78 6.86
N PRO A 11 12.89 -11.96 6.42
CA PRO A 11 14.04 -11.47 7.15
C PRO A 11 13.97 -9.95 7.38
N PRO A 12 14.46 -9.44 8.53
CA PRO A 12 14.53 -8.00 8.81
C PRO A 12 15.20 -7.17 7.71
N GLU A 13 16.16 -7.77 7.00
CA GLU A 13 16.89 -7.16 5.88
C GLU A 13 15.97 -6.83 4.71
N THR A 14 14.96 -7.67 4.46
CA THR A 14 13.94 -7.46 3.41
C THR A 14 13.11 -6.22 3.75
N TYR A 15 12.63 -6.14 4.99
CA TYR A 15 11.90 -4.97 5.48
C TYR A 15 12.72 -3.69 5.36
N LYS A 16 14.00 -3.73 5.76
CA LYS A 16 14.92 -2.58 5.63
C LYS A 16 15.14 -2.17 4.17
N ALA A 17 15.16 -3.10 3.23
CA ALA A 17 15.31 -2.77 1.80
C ALA A 17 14.08 -2.02 1.28
N TYR A 18 12.88 -2.55 1.54
CA TYR A 18 11.63 -1.90 1.14
C TYR A 18 11.43 -0.54 1.82
N LEU A 19 11.72 -0.43 3.12
CA LEU A 19 11.63 0.84 3.84
C LEU A 19 12.58 1.88 3.26
N ARG A 20 13.83 1.51 2.94
CA ARG A 20 14.79 2.44 2.30
C ARG A 20 14.30 2.92 0.93
N GLN A 21 13.69 2.04 0.13
CA GLN A 21 13.12 2.42 -1.16
C GLN A 21 11.98 3.43 -0.97
N PHE A 22 11.04 3.14 -0.05
CA PHE A 22 9.97 4.07 0.30
C PHE A 22 10.49 5.43 0.78
N GLN A 23 11.47 5.44 1.68
CA GLN A 23 12.07 6.67 2.19
C GLN A 23 12.69 7.51 1.07
N HIS A 24 13.40 6.86 0.15
CA HIS A 24 13.98 7.53 -1.02
C HIS A 24 12.90 8.14 -1.92
N ASP A 25 11.93 7.32 -2.34
CA ASP A 25 10.90 7.73 -3.30
C ASP A 25 9.99 8.81 -2.72
N PHE A 26 9.56 8.66 -1.46
CA PHE A 26 8.67 9.60 -0.83
C PHE A 26 9.37 10.94 -0.52
N LYS A 27 10.64 10.91 -0.10
CA LYS A 27 11.45 12.13 0.06
C LYS A 27 11.63 12.87 -1.28
N LEU A 28 11.92 12.15 -2.35
CA LEU A 28 12.05 12.73 -3.69
C LEU A 28 10.73 13.34 -4.17
N PHE A 29 9.61 12.65 -3.93
CA PHE A 29 8.28 13.15 -4.23
C PHE A 29 8.00 14.46 -3.50
N LEU A 30 8.22 14.51 -2.17
CA LEU A 30 8.00 15.70 -1.37
C LEU A 30 8.85 16.88 -1.85
N LYS A 31 10.14 16.65 -2.07
CA LYS A 31 11.05 17.68 -2.62
C LYS A 31 10.56 18.22 -3.96
N SER A 32 10.13 17.35 -4.87
CA SER A 32 9.62 17.76 -6.18
C SER A 32 8.34 18.60 -6.04
N ARG A 33 7.40 18.17 -5.19
CA ARG A 33 6.17 18.92 -4.92
C ARG A 33 6.42 20.24 -4.21
N SER A 34 7.47 20.33 -3.39
CA SER A 34 7.81 21.58 -2.71
C SER A 34 8.35 22.61 -3.69
N GLU A 35 9.08 22.23 -4.73
CA GLU A 35 9.56 23.15 -5.76
C GLU A 35 8.42 23.74 -6.60
N GLU A 36 7.34 22.99 -6.81
CA GLU A 36 6.18 23.39 -7.61
C GLU A 36 5.15 24.25 -6.85
N LEU A 37 5.01 24.06 -5.54
CA LEU A 37 4.00 24.75 -4.73
C LEU A 37 4.44 26.16 -4.34
N VAL A 38 3.51 27.11 -4.23
CA VAL A 38 3.77 28.41 -3.60
C VAL A 38 3.83 28.28 -2.07
N PRO A 39 4.52 29.17 -1.34
CA PRO A 39 4.45 29.22 0.11
C PRO A 39 3.00 29.28 0.61
N GLY A 40 2.65 28.48 1.62
CA GLY A 40 1.26 28.33 2.08
C GLY A 40 0.38 27.40 1.23
N GLY A 41 0.85 26.96 0.07
CA GLY A 41 0.18 25.94 -0.74
C GLY A 41 0.09 24.60 0.00
N ALA A 42 -1.01 23.88 -0.21
CA ALA A 42 -1.29 22.63 0.48
C ALA A 42 -1.23 21.41 -0.45
N ILE A 43 -0.83 20.26 0.09
CA ILE A 43 -0.99 18.96 -0.56
C ILE A 43 -1.71 18.01 0.38
N PHE A 44 -2.65 17.26 -0.18
CA PHE A 44 -3.40 16.22 0.51
C PHE A 44 -3.03 14.87 -0.09
N LEU A 45 -2.58 13.94 0.75
CA LEU A 45 -2.11 12.62 0.34
C LEU A 45 -2.95 11.55 1.01
N THR A 46 -3.29 10.52 0.24
CA THR A 46 -3.86 9.29 0.78
C THR A 46 -3.23 8.07 0.12
N PHE A 47 -2.85 7.10 0.95
CA PHE A 47 -2.30 5.83 0.49
C PHE A 47 -2.42 4.75 1.57
N VAL A 48 -2.39 3.49 1.14
CA VAL A 48 -2.47 2.33 2.03
C VAL A 48 -1.26 2.30 2.96
N GLY A 49 -1.51 2.34 4.26
CA GLY A 49 -0.50 2.21 5.30
C GLY A 49 -0.55 0.84 5.96
N ARG A 50 0.11 0.74 7.11
CA ARG A 50 -0.02 -0.41 8.03
C ARG A 50 0.01 0.07 9.48
N LYS A 51 -0.52 -0.76 10.37
CA LYS A 51 -0.33 -0.58 11.82
C LYS A 51 1.08 -1.05 12.22
N ASN A 52 1.44 -0.84 13.49
CA ASN A 52 2.74 -1.24 14.05
C ASN A 52 2.96 -2.76 14.08
N THR A 53 1.93 -3.57 13.84
CA THR A 53 2.04 -5.02 13.73
C THR A 53 2.26 -5.43 12.27
N PRO A 54 3.14 -6.41 12.00
CA PRO A 54 3.27 -7.05 10.69
C PRO A 54 2.10 -8.03 10.48
N GLU A 55 0.85 -7.59 10.69
CA GLU A 55 -0.29 -8.47 10.47
C GLU A 55 -0.46 -8.78 8.99
N ILE A 56 -0.65 -10.08 8.78
CA ILE A 56 -0.14 -10.89 7.65
C ILE A 56 -1.10 -10.89 6.46
N ARG A 57 -2.21 -10.17 6.53
CA ARG A 57 -3.34 -10.42 5.63
C ARG A 57 -3.70 -9.20 4.81
N THR A 58 -2.71 -8.67 4.12
CA THR A 58 -2.98 -7.82 2.96
C THR A 58 -3.42 -8.70 1.79
N VAL A 59 -4.14 -8.14 0.83
CA VAL A 59 -4.48 -8.87 -0.41
C VAL A 59 -3.23 -9.37 -1.14
N PHE A 60 -2.11 -8.64 -1.06
CA PHE A 60 -0.84 -9.09 -1.63
C PHE A 60 -0.29 -10.34 -0.93
N GLY A 61 -0.48 -10.45 0.39
CA GLY A 61 -0.18 -11.68 1.13
C GLY A 61 -1.02 -12.87 0.66
N LEU A 62 -2.33 -12.66 0.41
CA LEU A 62 -3.22 -13.70 -0.12
C LEU A 62 -2.89 -14.11 -1.56
N LEU A 63 -2.47 -13.16 -2.39
CA LEU A 63 -1.92 -13.43 -3.72
C LEU A 63 -0.65 -14.28 -3.63
N GLY A 64 0.28 -13.91 -2.74
CA GLY A 64 1.48 -14.71 -2.48
C GLY A 64 1.16 -16.13 -2.02
N MET A 65 0.20 -16.30 -1.11
CA MET A 65 -0.27 -17.63 -0.70
C MET A 65 -0.86 -18.41 -1.88
N SER A 66 -1.66 -17.76 -2.74
CA SER A 66 -2.27 -18.42 -3.90
C SER A 66 -1.22 -18.87 -4.91
N LEU A 67 -0.19 -18.05 -5.16
CA LEU A 67 0.94 -18.42 -6.01
C LEU A 67 1.76 -19.57 -5.41
N ASN A 68 1.96 -19.61 -4.08
CA ASN A 68 2.62 -20.74 -3.43
C ASN A 68 1.83 -22.05 -3.65
N ASP A 69 0.50 -22.03 -3.49
CA ASP A 69 -0.33 -23.22 -3.76
C ASP A 69 -0.15 -23.69 -5.22
N MET A 70 -0.08 -22.74 -6.17
CA MET A 70 0.16 -23.06 -7.58
C MET A 70 1.57 -23.62 -7.86
N VAL A 71 2.59 -23.23 -7.08
CA VAL A 71 3.92 -23.87 -7.13
C VAL A 71 3.84 -25.33 -6.64
N LEU A 72 3.17 -25.56 -5.51
CA LEU A 72 3.02 -26.91 -4.94
C LEU A 72 2.26 -27.85 -5.88
N GLU A 73 1.34 -27.32 -6.66
CA GLU A 73 0.57 -28.04 -7.68
C GLU A 73 1.28 -28.13 -9.04
N ASN A 74 2.51 -27.59 -9.16
CA ASN A 74 3.30 -27.54 -10.40
C ASN A 74 2.64 -26.76 -11.55
N LEU A 75 1.75 -25.81 -11.24
CA LEU A 75 1.14 -24.91 -12.23
C LEU A 75 2.06 -23.76 -12.62
N ILE A 76 2.99 -23.38 -11.74
CA ILE A 76 4.04 -22.40 -11.99
C ILE A 76 5.38 -22.89 -11.45
N GLU A 77 6.47 -22.46 -12.08
CA GLU A 77 7.83 -22.79 -11.62
C GLU A 77 8.15 -22.05 -10.32
N GLY A 78 8.64 -22.78 -9.30
CA GLY A 78 9.03 -22.18 -8.01
C GLY A 78 10.03 -21.04 -8.15
N ALA A 79 11.00 -21.16 -9.06
CA ALA A 79 11.98 -20.11 -9.34
C ALA A 79 11.33 -18.81 -9.84
N LYS A 80 10.20 -18.87 -10.56
CA LYS A 80 9.48 -17.65 -10.99
C LYS A 80 8.96 -16.87 -9.79
N LEU A 81 8.49 -17.58 -8.75
CA LEU A 81 7.99 -17.01 -7.51
C LEU A 81 9.11 -16.47 -6.61
N GLU A 82 10.19 -17.24 -6.44
CA GLU A 82 11.34 -16.89 -5.58
C GLU A 82 11.95 -15.52 -5.95
N PHE A 83 12.07 -15.22 -7.25
CA PHE A 83 12.65 -13.97 -7.73
C PHE A 83 11.63 -12.84 -7.99
N PHE A 84 10.37 -13.01 -7.59
CA PHE A 84 9.34 -11.98 -7.79
C PHE A 84 9.00 -11.26 -6.49
N ASN A 85 9.02 -9.93 -6.55
CA ASN A 85 8.72 -9.05 -5.43
C ASN A 85 7.79 -7.92 -5.91
N MET A 86 6.73 -7.66 -5.17
CA MET A 86 5.80 -6.58 -5.45
C MET A 86 6.46 -5.22 -5.13
N PRO A 87 6.48 -4.25 -6.06
CA PRO A 87 7.12 -2.95 -5.85
C PRO A 87 6.19 -1.99 -5.09
N LEU A 88 5.74 -2.40 -3.91
CA LEU A 88 4.88 -1.61 -3.04
C LEU A 88 5.41 -1.64 -1.61
N TYR A 89 5.12 -0.60 -0.85
CA TYR A 89 5.40 -0.56 0.58
C TYR A 89 4.28 0.18 1.29
N SER A 90 3.76 -0.44 2.35
CA SER A 90 2.77 0.17 3.22
C SER A 90 3.49 0.70 4.46
N PRO A 91 3.73 2.01 4.58
CA PRO A 91 4.42 2.57 5.74
C PRO A 91 3.50 2.66 6.95
N THR A 92 4.10 2.74 8.15
CA THR A 92 3.37 3.24 9.32
C THR A 92 3.22 4.76 9.28
N ALA A 93 2.33 5.29 10.12
CA ALA A 93 2.17 6.73 10.32
C ALA A 93 3.49 7.39 10.74
N GLU A 94 4.25 6.73 11.60
CA GLU A 94 5.55 7.17 12.12
C GLU A 94 6.63 7.16 11.03
N GLU A 95 6.67 6.12 10.18
CA GLU A 95 7.62 6.05 9.06
C GLU A 95 7.36 7.16 8.04
N ALA A 96 6.09 7.41 7.68
CA ALA A 96 5.72 8.50 6.79
C ALA A 96 6.05 9.87 7.40
N LYS A 97 5.73 10.07 8.69
CA LYS A 97 6.03 11.30 9.43
C LYS A 97 7.53 11.59 9.45
N ALA A 98 8.35 10.58 9.74
CA ALA A 98 9.80 10.73 9.80
C ALA A 98 10.37 11.23 8.46
N VAL A 99 9.90 10.69 7.32
CA VAL A 99 10.35 11.14 6.00
C VAL A 99 9.94 12.58 5.71
N ILE A 100 8.72 12.98 6.09
CA ILE A 100 8.23 14.36 5.90
C ILE A 100 9.07 15.35 6.73
N GLU A 101 9.35 15.00 7.98
CA GLU A 101 10.16 15.83 8.88
C GLU A 101 11.62 15.90 8.42
N GLU A 102 12.18 14.80 7.92
CA GLU A 102 13.55 14.73 7.38
C GLU A 102 13.70 15.52 6.07
N GLU A 103 12.70 15.51 5.19
CA GLU A 103 12.69 16.32 3.97
C GLU A 103 12.59 17.82 4.29
N GLY A 104 11.66 18.18 5.20
CA GLY A 104 11.64 19.48 5.87
C GLY A 104 10.92 20.62 5.15
N SER A 105 10.46 20.47 3.89
CA SER A 105 9.78 21.55 3.15
C SER A 105 8.35 21.83 3.62
N PHE A 106 7.71 20.86 4.27
CA PHE A 106 6.31 20.93 4.66
C PHE A 106 6.10 20.96 6.17
N THR A 107 5.01 21.60 6.59
CA THR A 107 4.43 21.48 7.93
C THR A 107 3.27 20.51 7.87
N ILE A 108 3.28 19.49 8.72
CA ILE A 108 2.18 18.54 8.86
C ILE A 108 1.02 19.23 9.58
N GLN A 109 -0.10 19.42 8.88
CA GLN A 109 -1.35 19.93 9.47
C GLN A 109 -2.15 18.78 10.08
N ARG A 110 -2.17 17.64 9.41
CA ARG A 110 -2.89 16.44 9.84
C ARG A 110 -2.18 15.20 9.32
N LEU A 111 -2.07 14.19 10.16
CA LEU A 111 -1.61 12.87 9.78
C LEU A 111 -2.39 11.85 10.61
N GLU A 112 -3.26 11.11 9.94
CA GLU A 112 -4.16 10.14 10.57
C GLU A 112 -4.18 8.84 9.79
N SER A 113 -4.61 7.77 10.45
CA SER A 113 -4.87 6.47 9.83
C SER A 113 -6.35 6.16 9.95
N MET A 114 -7.01 5.90 8.82
CA MET A 114 -8.41 5.46 8.79
C MET A 114 -8.51 4.03 8.27
N MET A 115 -9.38 3.21 8.85
CA MET A 115 -9.66 1.88 8.29
C MET A 115 -10.63 2.02 7.12
N LEU A 116 -10.27 1.48 5.96
CA LEU A 116 -11.16 1.39 4.80
C LEU A 116 -11.35 -0.07 4.41
N GLY A 117 -12.60 -0.48 4.25
CA GLY A 117 -12.98 -1.77 3.68
C GLY A 117 -12.47 -1.91 2.24
N TRP A 118 -12.06 -3.12 1.86
CA TRP A 118 -11.66 -3.43 0.48
C TRP A 118 -12.86 -3.39 -0.49
N ASP A 119 -14.06 -3.41 0.04
CA ASP A 119 -15.35 -3.31 -0.62
C ASP A 119 -16.04 -1.94 -0.42
N ALA A 120 -15.35 -0.95 0.16
CA ALA A 120 -15.93 0.36 0.50
C ALA A 120 -16.51 1.16 -0.68
N ASN A 121 -16.26 0.73 -1.93
CA ASN A 121 -16.78 1.34 -3.15
C ASN A 121 -18.12 0.76 -3.61
N ILE A 122 -18.70 -0.19 -2.86
CA ILE A 122 -20.02 -0.76 -3.16
C ILE A 122 -20.99 -0.45 -2.02
N ASN A 123 -22.27 -0.32 -2.37
CA ASN A 123 -23.35 -0.36 -1.38
C ASN A 123 -23.40 -1.74 -0.72
N GLU A 124 -23.01 -1.83 0.56
CA GLU A 124 -22.98 -3.07 1.34
C GLU A 124 -24.35 -3.77 1.40
N ASP A 125 -25.44 -3.02 1.27
CA ASP A 125 -26.82 -3.52 1.40
C ASP A 125 -27.28 -4.42 0.22
N GLU A 126 -26.49 -4.55 -0.84
CA GLU A 126 -26.92 -5.22 -2.08
C GLU A 126 -26.24 -6.56 -2.38
N LEU A 127 -25.19 -6.96 -1.65
CA LEU A 127 -24.37 -8.12 -2.03
C LEU A 127 -24.18 -9.16 -0.91
N ASP A 128 -24.36 -10.43 -1.26
CA ASP A 128 -23.92 -11.55 -0.44
C ASP A 128 -22.38 -11.61 -0.32
N GLU A 129 -21.88 -12.38 0.65
CA GLU A 129 -20.44 -12.50 0.94
C GLU A 129 -19.62 -12.97 -0.27
N ASN A 130 -20.15 -13.89 -1.07
CA ASN A 130 -19.46 -14.41 -2.25
C ASN A 130 -19.33 -13.33 -3.34
N SER A 131 -20.39 -12.54 -3.54
CA SER A 131 -20.41 -11.41 -4.47
C SER A 131 -19.46 -10.29 -4.00
N ARG A 132 -19.41 -10.02 -2.69
CA ARG A 132 -18.42 -9.08 -2.09
C ARG A 132 -16.98 -9.53 -2.33
N CYS A 133 -16.65 -10.80 -2.07
CA CYS A 133 -15.32 -11.34 -2.32
C CYS A 133 -14.96 -11.32 -3.82
N GLU A 134 -15.93 -11.56 -4.71
CA GLU A 134 -15.71 -11.48 -6.14
C GLU A 134 -15.37 -10.05 -6.60
N PHE A 135 -16.08 -9.06 -6.07
CA PHE A 135 -15.75 -7.66 -6.34
C PHE A 135 -14.34 -7.30 -5.87
N ILE A 136 -13.98 -7.68 -4.65
CA ILE A 136 -12.65 -7.41 -4.10
C ILE A 136 -11.59 -8.08 -5.00
N ALA A 137 -11.76 -9.35 -5.36
CA ALA A 137 -10.83 -10.06 -6.23
C ALA A 137 -10.68 -9.37 -7.60
N LYS A 138 -11.78 -8.92 -8.22
CA LYS A 138 -11.76 -8.18 -9.49
C LYS A 138 -11.07 -6.81 -9.36
N THR A 139 -11.28 -6.11 -8.25
CA THR A 139 -10.64 -4.82 -7.97
C THR A 139 -9.12 -4.98 -7.89
N PHE A 140 -8.64 -5.98 -7.13
CA PHE A 140 -7.21 -6.24 -7.03
C PHE A 140 -6.63 -6.85 -8.31
N ARG A 141 -7.43 -7.59 -9.09
CA ARG A 141 -7.06 -8.02 -10.44
C ARG A 141 -6.72 -6.85 -11.33
N ALA A 142 -7.60 -5.84 -11.40
CA ALA A 142 -7.36 -4.64 -12.18
C ALA A 142 -6.05 -3.91 -11.80
N ILE A 143 -5.64 -3.98 -10.53
CA ILE A 143 -4.40 -3.36 -10.03
C ILE A 143 -3.16 -4.20 -10.37
N THR A 144 -3.25 -5.53 -10.26
CA THR A 144 -2.06 -6.41 -10.20
C THR A 144 -1.85 -7.29 -11.43
N GLU A 145 -2.88 -7.51 -12.26
CA GLU A 145 -2.85 -8.52 -13.32
C GLU A 145 -1.76 -8.23 -14.35
N THR A 146 -1.58 -6.98 -14.78
CA THR A 146 -0.54 -6.62 -15.77
C THR A 146 0.86 -7.02 -15.31
N LEU A 147 1.18 -6.77 -14.04
CA LEU A 147 2.49 -7.10 -13.47
C LEU A 147 2.65 -8.62 -13.30
N LEU A 148 1.61 -9.30 -12.84
CA LEU A 148 1.65 -10.74 -12.62
C LEU A 148 1.68 -11.52 -13.95
N LYS A 149 0.94 -11.07 -14.98
CA LYS A 149 1.02 -11.60 -16.35
C LYS A 149 2.43 -11.53 -16.90
N ALA A 150 3.11 -10.39 -16.74
CA ALA A 150 4.47 -10.22 -17.23
C ALA A 150 5.46 -11.21 -16.61
N ARG A 151 5.19 -11.68 -15.38
CA ARG A 151 6.07 -12.61 -14.66
C ARG A 151 5.67 -14.08 -14.84
N PHE A 152 4.39 -14.39 -14.73
CA PHE A 152 3.87 -15.75 -14.60
C PHE A 152 3.12 -16.25 -15.84
N GLY A 153 2.84 -15.37 -16.80
CA GLY A 153 2.07 -15.68 -18.00
C GLY A 153 0.57 -15.41 -17.84
N GLU A 154 -0.15 -15.34 -18.96
CA GLU A 154 -1.59 -15.06 -18.98
C GLU A 154 -2.45 -16.24 -18.52
N ASP A 155 -2.03 -17.46 -18.86
CA ASP A 155 -2.81 -18.69 -18.67
C ASP A 155 -3.20 -18.97 -17.21
N ILE A 156 -2.44 -18.44 -16.24
CA ILE A 156 -2.65 -18.69 -14.81
C ILE A 156 -3.51 -17.63 -14.11
N MET A 157 -3.84 -16.52 -14.79
CA MET A 157 -4.50 -15.38 -14.14
C MET A 157 -5.90 -15.70 -13.65
N ASP A 158 -6.72 -16.36 -14.47
CA ASP A 158 -8.10 -16.68 -14.08
C ASP A 158 -8.15 -17.56 -12.83
N GLU A 159 -7.31 -18.60 -12.81
CA GLU A 159 -7.18 -19.50 -11.65
C GLU A 159 -6.61 -18.76 -10.43
N LEU A 160 -5.61 -17.90 -10.60
CA LEU A 160 -5.03 -17.12 -9.51
C LEU A 160 -6.07 -16.23 -8.80
N TYR A 161 -6.90 -15.53 -9.56
CA TYR A 161 -7.92 -14.65 -8.97
C TYR A 161 -9.14 -15.40 -8.43
N LEU A 162 -9.45 -16.59 -8.98
CA LEU A 162 -10.41 -17.50 -8.36
C LEU A 162 -9.91 -17.98 -6.99
N ARG A 163 -8.62 -18.33 -6.87
CA ARG A 163 -8.01 -18.71 -5.59
C ARG A 163 -7.99 -17.55 -4.60
N LEU A 164 -7.69 -16.33 -5.07
CA LEU A 164 -7.79 -15.14 -4.24
C LEU A 164 -9.21 -14.96 -3.68
N LYS A 165 -10.25 -15.05 -4.53
CA LYS A 165 -11.64 -15.00 -4.10
C LYS A 165 -11.95 -16.04 -3.02
N ASN A 166 -11.53 -17.28 -3.22
CA ASN A 166 -11.75 -18.36 -2.26
C ASN A 166 -11.06 -18.09 -0.90
N LYS A 167 -9.85 -17.53 -0.91
CA LYS A 167 -9.14 -17.14 0.33
C LYS A 167 -9.84 -15.98 1.04
N LEU A 168 -10.40 -15.02 0.30
CA LEU A 168 -11.21 -13.93 0.88
C LEU A 168 -12.46 -14.47 1.58
N ILE A 169 -13.16 -15.43 0.96
CA ILE A 169 -14.32 -16.10 1.59
C ILE A 169 -13.89 -16.79 2.89
N GLN A 170 -12.77 -17.50 2.89
CA GLN A 170 -12.24 -18.15 4.08
C GLN A 170 -11.90 -17.15 5.20
N MET A 171 -11.47 -15.94 4.88
CA MET A 171 -11.23 -14.87 5.87
C MET A 171 -12.56 -14.39 6.48
N LEU A 172 -13.57 -14.14 5.65
CA LEU A 172 -14.91 -13.75 6.15
C LEU A 172 -15.51 -14.82 7.07
N MET A 173 -15.43 -16.10 6.67
CA MET A 173 -15.91 -17.21 7.50
C MET A 173 -15.20 -17.32 8.86
N LYS A 174 -13.96 -16.79 8.98
CA LYS A 174 -13.21 -16.71 10.24
C LYS A 174 -13.54 -15.46 11.06
N GLY A 175 -14.45 -14.62 10.60
CA GLY A 175 -14.82 -13.35 11.24
C GLY A 175 -13.78 -12.24 11.03
N GLU A 176 -12.89 -12.38 10.06
CA GLU A 176 -11.89 -11.36 9.75
C GLU A 176 -12.51 -10.23 8.92
N LYS A 177 -12.13 -8.99 9.23
CA LYS A 177 -12.54 -7.83 8.45
C LYS A 177 -11.61 -7.67 7.24
N LEU A 178 -12.21 -7.45 6.07
CA LEU A 178 -11.49 -7.18 4.83
C LEU A 178 -11.26 -5.68 4.70
N GLU A 179 -10.33 -5.14 5.48
CA GLU A 179 -10.04 -3.71 5.52
C GLU A 179 -8.54 -3.44 5.64
N SER A 180 -8.11 -2.22 5.32
CA SER A 180 -6.73 -1.79 5.52
C SER A 180 -6.65 -0.36 6.02
N PRO A 181 -5.66 -0.05 6.87
CA PRO A 181 -5.40 1.33 7.26
C PRO A 181 -4.93 2.12 6.04
N ASN A 182 -5.50 3.30 5.86
CA ASN A 182 -5.10 4.28 4.87
C ASN A 182 -4.62 5.52 5.62
N LEU A 183 -3.42 5.97 5.28
CA LEU A 183 -2.90 7.22 5.80
C LEU A 183 -3.59 8.37 5.08
N VAL A 184 -3.98 9.38 5.85
CA VAL A 184 -4.56 10.63 5.39
C VAL A 184 -3.67 11.75 5.90
N ILE A 185 -3.01 12.44 4.99
CA ILE A 185 -1.96 13.41 5.31
C ILE A 185 -2.30 14.75 4.66
N SER A 186 -2.36 15.80 5.46
CA SER A 186 -2.47 17.18 5.00
C SER A 186 -1.19 17.94 5.35
N LEU A 187 -0.55 18.50 4.33
CA LEU A 187 0.72 19.19 4.42
C LEU A 187 0.59 20.60 3.85
N VAL A 188 1.26 21.56 4.46
CA VAL A 188 1.33 22.94 3.96
C VAL A 188 2.80 23.30 3.72
N LYS A 189 3.13 23.84 2.55
CA LYS A 189 4.48 24.28 2.20
C LYS A 189 4.90 25.43 3.11
N LYS A 190 6.05 25.28 3.76
CA LYS A 190 6.64 26.31 4.61
C LYS A 190 7.03 27.53 3.76
N SER A 191 6.83 28.71 4.30
CA SER A 191 7.49 29.91 3.81
C SER A 191 8.96 29.87 4.22
N TYR A 192 9.87 30.20 3.31
CA TYR A 192 11.24 30.49 3.71
C TYR A 192 11.20 31.69 4.66
N LYS A 193 11.64 31.52 5.90
CA LYS A 193 12.07 32.66 6.69
C LYS A 193 13.39 33.11 6.06
N ASP A 194 13.42 34.35 5.63
CA ASP A 194 14.65 35.06 5.36
C ASP A 194 15.59 34.96 6.58
N ALA A 195 16.91 35.00 6.34
CA ALA A 195 17.94 34.82 7.37
C ALA A 195 17.88 35.83 8.54
N ASN A 196 16.93 36.76 8.50
CA ASN A 196 16.69 37.81 9.50
C ASN A 196 15.41 37.58 10.34
N GLY A 197 14.67 36.48 10.13
CA GLY A 197 13.56 36.11 11.01
C GLY A 197 12.31 36.98 10.92
N ASN A 198 12.15 37.81 9.89
CA ASN A 198 10.98 38.66 9.73
C ASN A 198 9.98 38.03 8.75
N GLY A 199 9.16 37.13 9.27
CA GLY A 199 7.93 36.72 8.59
C GLY A 199 6.97 37.91 8.49
N ALA A 200 6.98 38.62 7.37
CA ALA A 200 5.94 39.58 7.06
C ALA A 200 4.65 38.83 6.69
N THR A 201 3.77 38.67 7.68
CA THR A 201 2.35 38.46 7.42
C THR A 201 1.79 39.75 6.83
N GLN A 202 1.62 39.82 5.51
CA GLN A 202 0.64 40.73 4.94
C GLN A 202 -0.57 39.92 4.51
N VAL A 203 -1.63 40.12 5.29
CA VAL A 203 -2.99 39.70 5.02
C VAL A 203 -3.47 40.36 3.74
N LEU A 204 -4.01 39.57 2.81
CA LEU A 204 -5.19 39.93 2.02
C LEU A 204 -6.10 38.70 1.95
#